data_AF-A0A1E7HUZ8-F1
#
_entry.id   AF-A0A1E7HUZ8-F1
#
_cell.length_a   1.000
_cell.length_b   1.000
_cell.length_c   1.000
_cell.angle_alpha   90.00
_cell.angle_beta   90.00
_cell.angle_gamma   90.00
#
_symmetry.space_group_name_H-M   'P 1'
#
loop_
_entity.id
_entity.type
_entity.pdbx_description
1 polymer ?
#
loop_
_entity_poly.entity_id
_entity_poly.type
_entity_poly.pdbx_seq_one_letter_code
_entity_poly.pdbx_strand_id
1 'polypeptide(L)' 'MRQALYMPALCASRRDPYVSAYYQHLIENQGLKKMQAVCAVMRKLLHAIHAMLKNETFYDNTRFFNMAA' A
#
# COMPACT_ATOMS: atom_id res chain seq x y z
N MET A 1 -3.12 -16.07 4.53
CA MET A 1 -2.75 -14.97 3.61
C MET A 1 -2.68 -13.58 4.27
N ARG A 2 -3.67 -13.12 5.06
CA ARG A 2 -3.59 -11.76 5.69
C ARG A 2 -2.42 -11.59 6.68
N GLN A 3 -2.07 -12.60 7.45
CA GLN A 3 -0.97 -12.50 8.42
C GLN A 3 0.39 -12.24 7.77
N ALA A 4 0.68 -12.87 6.63
CA ALA A 4 1.96 -12.73 5.94
C ALA A 4 2.22 -11.30 5.44
N LEU A 5 1.17 -10.57 5.07
CA LEU A 5 1.27 -9.21 4.55
C LEU A 5 1.09 -8.12 5.62
N TYR A 6 0.74 -8.48 6.86
CA TYR A 6 0.51 -7.48 7.91
C TYR A 6 1.79 -6.72 8.29
N MET A 7 2.85 -7.43 8.66
CA MET A 7 4.13 -6.80 9.00
C MET A 7 4.78 -6.07 7.80
N PRO A 8 4.81 -6.64 6.58
CA PRO A 8 5.27 -5.92 5.41
C PRO A 8 4.48 -4.64 5.12
N ALA A 9 3.15 -4.67 5.22
CA ALA A 9 2.32 -3.49 5.01
C ALA A 9 2.58 -2.40 6.06
N LEU A 10 2.78 -2.80 7.32
CA LEU A 10 3.09 -1.87 8.41
C LEU A 10 4.48 -1.25 8.28
N CYS A 11 5.46 -2.01 7.80
CA CYS A 11 6.80 -1.50 7.51
C CYS A 11 6.77 -0.55 6.30
N ALA A 12 6.08 -0.93 5.22
CA ALA A 12 5.95 -0.13 4.02
C ALA A 12 5.26 1.21 4.30
N SER A 13 4.18 1.24 5.08
CA SER A 13 3.48 2.48 5.43
C SER A 13 4.31 3.47 6.26
N ARG A 14 5.41 3.00 6.89
CA ARG A 14 6.32 3.85 7.68
C ARG A 14 7.57 4.28 6.93
N ARG A 15 8.08 3.44 6.02
CA ARG A 15 9.37 3.67 5.34
C ARG A 15 9.25 4.13 3.90
N ASP A 16 8.17 3.75 3.20
CA ASP A 16 7.95 4.17 1.83
C ASP A 16 7.06 5.43 1.81
N PRO A 17 7.55 6.57 1.26
CA PRO A 17 6.78 7.81 1.21
C PRO A 17 5.44 7.68 0.47
N TYR A 18 5.38 6.92 -0.62
CA TYR A 18 4.16 6.75 -1.42
C TYR A 18 3.12 5.90 -0.72
N VAL A 19 3.57 4.82 -0.05
CA VAL A 19 2.68 3.99 0.76
C VAL A 19 2.18 4.73 1.99
N SER A 20 3.04 5.55 2.62
CA SER A 20 2.69 6.38 3.77
C SER A 20 1.65 7.43 3.39
N ALA A 21 1.85 8.14 2.29
CA ALA A 21 0.89 9.11 1.77
C ALA A 21 -0.47 8.47 1.44
N TYR A 22 -0.48 7.27 0.83
CA TYR A 22 -1.72 6.53 0.61
C TYR A 22 -2.42 6.19 1.93
N TYR A 23 -1.67 5.65 2.90
CA TYR A 23 -2.21 5.29 4.20
C TYR A 23 -2.80 6.51 4.94
N GLN A 24 -2.10 7.65 4.88
CA GLN A 24 -2.57 8.89 5.49
C GLN A 24 -3.79 9.45 4.78
N HIS A 25 -3.80 9.46 3.44
CA HIS A 25 -4.96 9.86 2.63
C HIS A 25 -6.21 9.05 2.99
N LEU A 26 -6.08 7.72 3.20
CA LEU A 26 -7.21 6.88 3.61
C LEU A 26 -7.76 7.27 4.99
N ILE A 27 -6.92 7.72 5.92
CA ILE A 27 -7.37 8.10 7.26
C ILE A 27 -7.94 9.51 7.26
N GLU A 28 -7.24 10.46 6.66
CA GLU A 28 -7.58 11.89 6.70
C GLU A 28 -8.72 12.23 5.75
N ASN A 29 -8.62 11.80 4.48
CA ASN A 29 -9.59 12.19 3.45
C ASN A 29 -10.78 11.24 3.37
N GLN A 30 -10.58 9.95 3.62
CA GLN A 30 -11.66 8.95 3.57
C GLN A 30 -12.21 8.58 4.96
N GLY A 31 -11.61 9.03 6.06
CA GLY A 31 -12.09 8.78 7.42
C GLY A 31 -12.00 7.31 7.86
N LEU A 32 -11.18 6.49 7.19
CA LEU A 32 -11.06 5.07 7.51
C LEU A 32 -10.35 4.86 8.84
N LYS A 33 -10.77 3.82 9.58
CA LYS A 33 -10.03 3.39 10.78
C LYS A 33 -8.65 2.87 10.38
N LYS A 34 -7.66 3.05 11.25
CA LYS A 34 -6.25 2.60 11.02
C LYS A 34 -6.16 1.15 10.53
N MET A 35 -6.92 0.23 11.13
CA MET A 35 -6.98 -1.18 10.69
C MET A 35 -7.51 -1.34 9.26
N GLN A 36 -8.51 -0.56 8.85
CA GLN A 36 -9.05 -0.59 7.49
C GLN A 36 -8.05 -0.02 6.48
N ALA A 37 -7.35 1.06 6.85
CA ALA A 37 -6.29 1.64 6.03
C ALA A 37 -5.14 0.63 5.81
N VAL A 38 -4.72 -0.11 6.85
CA VAL A 38 -3.72 -1.19 6.70
C VAL A 38 -4.24 -2.30 5.78
N CYS A 39 -5.50 -2.72 5.91
CA CYS A 39 -6.10 -3.71 5.01
C CYS A 39 -6.12 -3.25 3.54
N ALA A 40 -6.36 -1.96 3.28
CA ALA A 40 -6.31 -1.40 1.94
C ALA A 40 -4.88 -1.42 1.37
N VAL A 41 -3.87 -1.03 2.18
CA VAL A 41 -2.45 -1.14 1.81
C VAL A 41 -2.08 -2.59 1.49
N MET A 42 -2.47 -3.55 2.33
CA MET A 42 -2.21 -4.98 2.10
C MET A 42 -2.80 -5.46 0.77
N ARG A 43 -4.04 -5.05 0.46
CA ARG A 43 -4.69 -5.43 -0.80
C ARG A 43 -3.94 -4.84 -1.99
N LYS A 44 -3.51 -3.58 -1.91
CA LYS A 44 -2.78 -2.92 -2.99
C LYS A 44 -1.39 -3.52 -3.20
N LEU A 45 -0.68 -3.88 -2.12
CA LEU A 45 0.59 -4.62 -2.19
C LEU A 45 0.43 -5.98 -2.86
N LEU A 46 -0.63 -6.72 -2.55
CA LEU A 46 -0.89 -8.01 -3.20
C LEU A 46 -1.10 -7.86 -4.72
N HIS A 47 -1.83 -6.80 -5.14
CA HIS A 47 -2.01 -6.51 -6.57
C HIS A 47 -0.70 -6.10 -7.23
N ALA A 48 0.14 -5.31 -6.55
CA ALA A 48 1.45 -4.95 -7.06
C ALA A 48 2.34 -6.19 -7.26
N ILE A 49 2.38 -7.11 -6.28
CA ILE A 49 3.13 -8.37 -6.39
C ILE A 49 2.62 -9.20 -7.57
N HIS A 50 1.30 -9.36 -7.70
CA HIS A 50 0.73 -10.10 -8.82
C HIS A 50 1.05 -9.45 -10.18
N ALA A 51 0.95 -8.13 -10.27
CA ALA A 51 1.26 -7.39 -11.50
C ALA A 51 2.75 -7.50 -11.88
N MET A 52 3.65 -7.42 -10.89
CA MET A 52 5.09 -7.61 -11.11
C MET A 52 5.41 -9.01 -11.63
N LEU A 53 4.82 -10.05 -11.02
CA LEU A 53 5.01 -11.43 -11.45
C LEU A 53 4.43 -11.69 -12.83
N LYS A 54 3.27 -11.09 -13.15
CA LYS A 54 2.61 -11.29 -14.45
C LYS A 54 3.34 -10.59 -15.60
N ASN A 55 3.87 -9.41 -15.35
CA ASN A 55 4.48 -8.57 -16.39
C ASN A 55 6.01 -8.62 -16.38
N GLU A 56 6.62 -9.40 -15.49
CA GLU A 56 8.08 -9.50 -15.29
C GLU A 56 8.75 -8.13 -15.07
N THR A 57 8.04 -7.22 -14.40
CA THR A 57 8.51 -5.86 -14.13
C THR A 57 8.98 -5.70 -12.69
N PHE A 58 9.99 -4.86 -12.50
CA PHE A 58 10.44 -4.45 -11.16
C PHE A 58 9.40 -3.62 -10.40
N TYR A 59 9.54 -3.59 -9.08
CA TYR A 59 8.70 -2.77 -8.21
C TYR A 59 8.97 -1.28 -8.43
N ASP A 60 7.91 -0.54 -8.69
CA ASP A 60 7.92 0.92 -8.80
C ASP A 60 6.95 1.50 -7.77
N ASN A 61 7.50 2.19 -6.77
CA ASN A 61 6.73 2.77 -5.68
C ASN A 61 5.96 4.03 -6.08
N THR A 62 6.38 4.74 -7.12
CA THR A 62 5.70 5.96 -7.61
C THR A 62 4.29 5.65 -8.11
N ARG A 63 4.10 4.45 -8.65
CA ARG A 63 2.81 3.91 -9.10
C ARG A 63 1.88 3.53 -7.96
N PHE A 64 2.38 3.44 -6.72
CA PHE A 64 1.60 3.00 -5.59
C PHE A 64 0.55 4.04 -5.19
N PHE A 65 0.88 5.33 -5.24
CA PHE A 65 -0.08 6.40 -4.97
C PHE A 65 0.37 7.71 -5.60
N ASN A 66 -0.52 8.32 -6.37
CA ASN A 66 -0.28 9.64 -6.92
C ASN A 66 -0.56 10.68 -5.83
N MET A 67 0.49 11.32 -5.33
CA MET A 67 0.40 12.35 -4.28
C MET A 67 -0.17 13.69 -4.79
N ALA A 68 -0.33 13.86 -6.11
CA ALA A 68 -0.82 15.10 -6.71
C ALA A 68 -2.36 15.18 -6.86
N ALA A 69 -3.10 14.15 -6.39
CA ALA A 69 -4.55 14.05 -6.53
C ALA A 69 -5.29 14.29 -5.20
#